data_AF-A0ABD2VXZ3-F1
#
_entry.id   AF-A0ABD2VXZ3-F1
#
_cell.length_a   1.000
_cell.length_b   1.000
_cell.length_c   1.000
_cell.angle_alpha   90.00
_cell.angle_beta   90.00
_cell.angle_gamma   90.00
#
_symmetry.space_group_name_H-M   'P 1'
#
loop_
_entity.id
_entity.type
_entity.pdbx_description
1 polymer ?
#
loop_
_entity_poly.entity_id
_entity_poly.type
_entity_poly.pdbx_seq_one_letter_code
_entity_poly.pdbx_strand_id
1 'polypeptide(L)'
;MAVAALPDDLAARALKLGHIRIGWVNCQIRGREEAARCYRCWSPGHMAARCRGPDRTELCHRCGQKGHQAKDCKGQSACVLC
;
A
#
# COMPACT_ATOMS: atom_id res chain seq x y z
N MET A 1 -6.73 -14.84 5.32
CA MET A 1 -7.00 -14.03 4.12
C MET A 1 -6.22 -14.65 2.98
N ALA A 2 -6.89 -15.12 1.93
CA ALA A 2 -6.23 -15.64 0.73
C ALA A 2 -6.14 -14.51 -0.31
N VAL A 3 -5.00 -14.40 -1.00
CA VAL A 3 -4.80 -13.42 -2.08
C VAL A 3 -4.69 -14.20 -3.38
N ALA A 4 -5.50 -13.83 -4.36
CA ALA A 4 -5.45 -14.38 -5.71
C ALA A 4 -5.18 -13.24 -6.69
N ALA A 5 -4.20 -13.42 -7.56
CA ALA A 5 -3.96 -12.50 -8.68
C ALA A 5 -4.97 -12.83 -9.78
N LEU A 6 -5.80 -11.87 -10.13
CA LEU A 6 -6.78 -11.97 -11.22
C LEU A 6 -6.47 -10.91 -12.28
N PRO A 7 -6.77 -11.17 -13.56
CA PRO A 7 -6.79 -10.11 -14.58
C PRO A 7 -7.86 -9.07 -14.25
N ASP A 8 -7.64 -7.82 -14.66
CA ASP A 8 -8.46 -6.65 -14.27
C ASP A 8 -9.96 -6.82 -14.59
N ASP A 9 -10.27 -7.40 -15.75
CA ASP A 9 -11.62 -7.70 -16.21
C ASP A 9 -12.36 -8.70 -15.31
N LEU A 10 -11.70 -9.79 -14.90
CA LEU A 10 -12.27 -10.77 -13.98
C LEU A 10 -12.34 -10.21 -12.55
N ALA A 11 -11.36 -9.40 -12.14
CA ALA A 11 -11.36 -8.73 -10.85
C ALA A 11 -12.59 -7.79 -10.71
N ALA A 12 -12.91 -7.02 -11.75
CA ALA A 12 -14.08 -6.14 -11.75
C ALA A 12 -15.40 -6.93 -11.58
N ARG A 13 -15.51 -8.10 -12.20
CA ARG A 13 -16.69 -8.99 -12.07
C ARG A 13 -16.78 -9.61 -10.67
N ALA A 14 -15.65 -10.05 -10.13
CA ALA A 14 -15.57 -10.59 -8.78
C ALA A 14 -15.97 -9.55 -7.72
N LEU A 15 -15.53 -8.29 -7.89
CA LEU A 15 -15.91 -7.19 -7.00
C LEU A 15 -17.40 -6.86 -7.06
N LYS A 16 -18.04 -6.96 -8.24
CA LYS A 16 -19.50 -6.77 -8.39
C LYS A 16 -20.32 -7.84 -7.67
N LEU A 17 -19.84 -9.09 -7.64
CA LEU A 17 -20.49 -10.18 -6.91
C LEU A 17 -20.34 -10.02 -5.39
N GLY A 18 -19.23 -9.44 -4.92
CA GLY A 18 -18.95 -9.15 -3.51
C GLY A 18 -18.63 -10.39 -2.65
N HIS A 19 -19.01 -11.58 -3.09
CA HIS A 19 -18.70 -12.86 -2.45
C HIS A 19 -18.47 -13.96 -3.49
N ILE A 20 -17.60 -14.91 -3.16
CA ILE A 20 -17.31 -16.11 -3.96
C ILE A 20 -17.53 -17.35 -3.10
N ARG A 21 -18.13 -18.38 -3.69
CA ARG A 21 -18.31 -19.66 -3.01
C ARG A 21 -17.05 -20.51 -3.16
N ILE A 22 -16.45 -20.91 -2.05
CA ILE A 22 -15.32 -21.84 -2.03
C ILE A 22 -15.78 -23.08 -1.26
N GLY A 23 -16.05 -24.18 -1.98
CA GLY A 23 -16.67 -25.36 -1.41
C GLY A 23 -18.07 -25.06 -0.82
N TRP A 24 -18.17 -25.16 0.50
CA TRP A 24 -19.42 -24.94 1.26
C TRP A 24 -19.52 -23.56 1.94
N VAL A 25 -18.48 -22.73 1.84
CA VAL A 25 -18.44 -21.40 2.49
C VAL A 25 -18.53 -20.28 1.47
N ASN A 26 -19.21 -19.19 1.84
CA ASN A 26 -19.22 -17.94 1.10
C ASN A 26 -18.12 -17.02 1.63
N CYS A 27 -17.12 -16.74 0.81
CA CYS A 27 -16.00 -15.87 1.14
C CYS A 27 -16.21 -14.47 0.56
N GLN A 28 -16.06 -13.44 1.37
CA GLN A 28 -16.15 -12.05 0.91
C GLN A 28 -14.95 -11.68 0.03
N ILE A 29 -15.19 -11.07 -1.11
CA ILE A 29 -14.15 -10.57 -2.00
C ILE A 29 -13.95 -9.08 -1.69
N ARG A 30 -12.70 -8.67 -1.46
CA ARG A 30 -12.31 -7.27 -1.32
C ARG A 30 -11.18 -6.99 -2.30
N GLY A 31 -11.29 -5.88 -3.01
CA GLY A 31 -10.22 -5.39 -3.87
C GLY A 31 -9.04 -4.99 -3.00
N ARG A 32 -7.85 -5.48 -3.35
CA ARG A 32 -6.61 -5.04 -2.73
C ARG A 32 -5.80 -4.32 -3.80
N GLU A 33 -5.91 -3.01 -3.82
CA GLU A 33 -4.99 -2.19 -4.59
C GLU A 33 -3.64 -2.19 -3.86
N GLU A 34 -2.63 -2.82 -4.46
CA GLU A 34 -1.26 -2.67 -3.97
C GLU A 34 -0.76 -1.28 -4.34
N ALA A 35 -1.14 -0.29 -3.54
CA ALA A 35 -0.59 1.05 -3.60
C ALA A 35 0.85 1.05 -3.05
N ALA A 36 1.77 0.48 -3.82
CA ALA A 36 3.20 0.60 -3.54
C ALA A 36 3.56 2.09 -3.54
N ARG A 37 4.09 2.56 -2.41
CA ARG A 37 4.56 3.94 -2.26
C ARG A 37 6.03 4.03 -2.62
N CYS A 38 6.42 5.13 -3.25
CA CYS A 38 7.81 5.40 -3.55
C CYS A 38 8.61 5.58 -2.26
N TYR A 39 9.68 4.81 -2.05
CA TYR A 39 10.52 4.95 -0.85
C TYR A 39 11.23 6.31 -0.74
N ARG A 40 11.42 7.00 -1.88
CA ARG A 40 12.12 8.28 -1.96
C ARG A 40 11.23 9.47 -1.59
N CYS A 41 10.04 9.58 -2.21
CA CYS A 41 9.15 10.74 -2.01
C CYS A 41 7.85 10.42 -1.25
N TRP A 42 7.58 9.13 -1.02
CA TRP A 42 6.41 8.55 -0.33
C TRP A 42 5.08 8.66 -1.07
N SER A 43 5.08 9.25 -2.27
CA SER A 43 3.90 9.29 -3.14
C SER A 43 3.62 7.92 -3.77
N PRO A 44 2.33 7.56 -3.96
CA PRO A 44 1.94 6.33 -4.67
C PRO A 44 2.19 6.44 -6.18
N GLY A 45 2.11 5.30 -6.88
CA GLY A 45 2.09 5.24 -8.35
C GLY A 45 3.46 5.13 -9.05
N HIS A 46 4.56 5.15 -8.29
CA HIS A 46 5.90 4.92 -8.84
C HIS A 46 6.87 4.33 -7.81
N MET A 47 7.97 3.75 -8.30
CA MET A 47 9.07 3.26 -7.47
C MET A 47 10.21 4.28 -7.39
N ALA A 48 11.08 4.15 -6.39
CA ALA A 48 12.22 5.04 -6.16
C ALA A 48 13.12 5.21 -7.39
N ALA A 49 13.27 4.16 -8.21
CA ALA A 49 14.05 4.19 -9.45
C ALA A 49 13.54 5.19 -10.50
N ARG A 50 12.24 5.51 -10.51
CA ARG A 50 11.61 6.46 -11.45
C ARG A 50 11.10 7.73 -10.75
N CYS A 51 11.55 7.99 -9.53
CA CYS A 51 11.10 9.13 -8.74
C CYS A 51 11.73 10.44 -9.23
N ARG A 52 10.89 11.43 -9.54
CA ARG A 52 11.26 12.82 -9.86
C ARG A 52 10.88 13.82 -8.75
N GLY A 53 10.35 13.31 -7.63
CA GLY A 53 9.93 14.11 -6.48
C GLY A 53 11.04 14.39 -5.48
N PRO A 54 10.72 15.08 -4.37
CA PRO A 54 11.68 15.40 -3.31
C PRO A 54 12.19 14.14 -2.59
N ASP A 55 13.46 14.17 -2.21
CA ASP A 55 14.08 13.16 -1.36
C ASP A 55 13.64 13.29 0.10
N ARG A 56 12.98 12.26 0.60
CA ARG A 56 12.57 12.09 2.01
C ARG A 56 13.17 10.83 2.62
N THR A 57 14.19 10.27 1.99
CA THR A 57 14.82 9.00 2.36
C THR A 57 15.53 9.09 3.73
N GLU A 58 15.97 10.29 4.11
CA GLU A 58 16.60 10.58 5.42
C GLU A 58 15.58 10.84 6.55
N LEU A 59 14.30 10.94 6.21
CA LEU A 59 13.23 11.14 7.18
C LEU A 59 12.72 9.78 7.66
N CYS A 60 12.38 9.72 8.95
CA CYS A 60 11.79 8.55 9.53
C CYS A 60 10.42 8.24 8.88
N HIS A 61 10.29 7.07 8.23
CA HIS A 61 9.04 6.61 7.59
C HIS A 61 7.80 6.57 8.48
N ARG A 62 7.96 6.72 9.80
CA ARG A 62 6.86 6.73 10.77
C ARG A 62 6.43 8.15 11.15
N CYS A 63 7.36 9.05 11.49
CA CYS A 63 7.04 10.37 12.03
C CYS A 63 7.49 11.55 11.16
N GLY A 64 8.27 11.31 10.11
CA GLY A 64 8.76 12.36 9.21
C GLY A 64 9.91 13.20 9.74
N GLN A 65 10.51 12.88 10.89
CA GLN A 65 11.67 13.60 11.43
C GLN A 65 13.00 12.99 10.98
N LYS A 66 14.04 13.83 10.87
CA LYS A 66 15.41 13.44 10.55
C LYS A 66 16.15 12.89 11.78
N GLY A 67 17.18 12.08 11.55
CA GLY A 67 18.13 11.62 12.60
C GLY A 67 17.80 10.29 13.27
N HIS A 68 16.74 9.58 12.85
CA HIS A 68 16.46 8.22 13.27
C HIS A 68 15.70 7.43 12.19
N GLN A 69 15.78 6.10 12.24
CA GLN A 69 15.00 5.23 11.37
C GLN A 69 13.66 4.85 12.02
N ALA A 70 12.72 4.34 11.22
CA ALA A 70 11.41 3.90 11.71
C ALA A 70 11.46 2.80 12.77
N LYS A 71 12.58 2.06 12.86
CA LYS A 71 12.82 1.04 13.90
C LYS A 71 12.99 1.68 15.29
N ASP A 72 13.71 2.78 15.37
CA ASP A 72 14.03 3.50 16.61
C ASP A 72 13.07 4.68 16.89
N CYS A 73 12.01 4.81 16.10
CA CYS A 73 11.06 5.90 16.22
C CYS A 73 10.18 5.74 17.47
N LYS A 74 10.36 6.64 18.43
CA LYS A 74 9.53 6.77 19.64
C LYS A 74 8.40 7.81 19.50
N GLY A 75 8.31 8.48 18.35
CA GLY A 75 7.28 9.48 18.06
C GLY A 75 5.96 8.88 17.57
N GLN A 76 4.91 9.71 17.49
CA GLN A 76 3.64 9.32 16.88
C GLN A 76 3.78 9.19 15.36
N SER A 77 2.98 8.30 14.77
CA SER A 77 2.91 8.15 13.32
C SER A 77 2.27 9.39 12.71
N ALA A 78 3.01 10.08 11.86
CA ALA A 78 2.55 11.26 11.14
C ALA A 78 2.74 11.04 9.64
N CYS A 79 1.74 11.41 8.85
CA CYS A 79 1.86 11.36 7.40
C CYS A 79 2.42 12.69 6.90
N VAL A 80 3.54 12.62 6.19
CA VAL A 80 4.26 13.80 5.67
C VAL A 80 3.61 14.34 4.37
N LEU A 81 2.48 13.76 3.97
CA LEU A 81 1.79 14.05 2.71
C LEU A 81 0.39 14.67 2.90
N CYS A 82 -0.12 14.87 4.13
CA CYS A 82 -1.53 15.19 4.40
C CYS A 82 -1.78 16.52 5.15
#